data_AF-A0A238DUR0-F1
#
_entry.id   AF-A0A238DUR0-F1
#
_cell.length_a   1.000
_cell.length_b   1.000
_cell.length_c   1.000
_cell.angle_alpha   90.00
_cell.angle_beta   90.00
_cell.angle_gamma   90.00
#
_symmetry.space_group_name_H-M   'P 1'
#
loop_
_entity.id
_entity.type
_entity.pdbx_description
1 polymer ?
#
loop_
_entity_poly.entity_id
_entity_poly.type
_entity_poly.pdbx_seq_one_letter_code
_entity_poly.pdbx_strand_id
1 'polypeptide(L)'
;MKEDQMIQTIIHLAKVARHEGLRGVLPLTELMPDAFSRRGVTMLGLGAEPDDIRDFLGVTAAREARVKQMVIEGLAGIADGENPEVLEARLRLIAGLGEACDRLSKQS
;
A
#
# COMPACT_ATOMS: atom_id res chain seq x y z
N MET A 1 -4.19 -1.31 -14.41
CA MET A 1 -2.78 -1.19 -14.84
C MET A 1 -2.24 -2.59 -15.03
N LYS A 2 -1.63 -2.91 -16.19
CA LYS A 2 -0.89 -4.16 -16.36
C LYS A 2 0.50 -4.01 -15.70
N GLU A 3 1.09 -5.12 -15.27
CA GLU A 3 2.41 -5.14 -14.62
C GLU A 3 3.48 -4.48 -15.49
N ASP A 4 3.47 -4.76 -16.80
CA ASP A 4 4.36 -4.13 -17.78
C ASP A 4 4.27 -2.60 -17.79
N GLN A 5 3.05 -2.06 -17.67
CA GLN A 5 2.84 -0.62 -17.68
C GLN A 5 3.41 0.03 -16.43
N MET A 6 3.29 -0.63 -15.27
CA MET A 6 3.90 -0.15 -14.03
C MET A 6 5.43 -0.13 -14.10
N ILE A 7 6.03 -1.18 -14.67
CA ILE A 7 7.47 -1.26 -14.87
C ILE A 7 7.95 -0.09 -15.74
N GLN A 8 7.27 0.17 -16.87
CA GLN A 8 7.63 1.28 -17.75
C GLN A 8 7.51 2.63 -17.03
N THR A 9 6.47 2.83 -16.22
CA THR A 9 6.32 4.04 -15.41
C THR A 9 7.47 4.21 -14.41
N ILE A 10 7.87 3.15 -13.69
CA ILE A 10 8.99 3.22 -12.74
C ILE A 10 10.31 3.54 -13.46
N ILE A 11 10.57 2.92 -14.61
CA ILE A 11 11.76 3.23 -15.42
C ILE A 11 11.72 4.67 -15.93
N HIS A 12 10.54 5.18 -16.30
CA HIS A 12 10.37 6.58 -16.71
C HIS A 12 10.68 7.55 -15.56
N LEU A 13 10.15 7.30 -14.35
CA LEU A 13 10.46 8.07 -13.15
C LEU A 13 11.97 8.10 -12.86
N ALA A 14 12.65 6.96 -12.98
CA ALA A 14 14.09 6.86 -12.77
C ALA A 14 14.89 7.68 -13.80
N LYS A 15 14.46 7.71 -15.07
CA LYS A 15 15.07 8.55 -16.10
C LYS A 15 14.92 10.03 -15.78
N VAL A 16 13.72 10.46 -15.40
CA VAL A 16 13.43 11.85 -15.05
C VAL A 16 14.20 12.28 -13.81
N ALA A 17 14.22 11.46 -12.75
CA ALA A 17 15.01 11.73 -11.55
C ALA A 17 16.51 11.92 -11.83
N ARG A 18 17.07 11.20 -12.83
CA ARG A 18 18.48 11.34 -13.23
C ARG A 18 18.76 12.61 -14.04
N HIS A 19 17.83 13.05 -14.89
CA HIS A 19 18.03 14.19 -15.78
C HIS A 19 17.59 15.52 -15.14
N GLU A 20 16.53 15.51 -14.34
CA GLU A 20 15.87 16.71 -13.81
C GLU A 20 15.95 16.79 -12.27
N GLY A 21 16.51 15.76 -11.62
CA GLY A 21 16.60 15.65 -10.16
C GLY A 21 15.29 15.14 -9.52
N LEU A 22 15.34 14.90 -8.20
CA LEU A 22 14.23 14.32 -7.42
C LEU A 22 12.94 15.17 -7.44
N ARG A 23 13.03 16.49 -7.64
CA ARG A 23 11.85 17.37 -7.76
C ARG A 23 11.13 17.25 -9.10
N GLY A 24 11.83 16.85 -10.17
CA GLY A 24 11.25 16.61 -11.49
C GLY A 24 10.28 15.43 -11.52
N VAL A 25 10.23 14.63 -10.44
CA VAL A 25 9.39 13.45 -10.33
C VAL A 25 7.96 13.80 -9.86
N LEU A 26 7.74 14.96 -9.23
CA LEU A 26 6.44 15.36 -8.67
C LEU A 26 5.32 15.55 -9.73
N PRO A 27 5.56 16.16 -10.91
CA PRO A 27 4.54 16.28 -11.95
C PRO A 27 4.06 14.92 -12.48
N LEU A 28 4.89 13.88 -12.36
CA LEU A 28 4.57 12.53 -12.83
C LEU A 28 3.59 11.79 -11.91
N THR A 29 3.24 12.36 -10.76
CA THR A 29 2.18 11.82 -9.89
C THR A 29 0.83 11.76 -10.61
N GLU A 30 0.58 12.60 -11.60
CA GLU A 30 -0.65 12.58 -12.40
C GLU A 30 -0.75 11.33 -13.30
N LEU A 31 0.38 10.72 -13.64
CA LEU A 31 0.43 9.48 -14.44
C LEU A 31 0.09 8.24 -13.59
N MET A 32 0.08 8.37 -12.27
CA MET A 32 -0.19 7.28 -11.34
C MET A 32 -1.69 7.24 -11.01
N PRO A 33 -2.41 6.16 -11.37
CA PRO A 33 -3.85 6.08 -11.19
C PRO A 33 -4.27 5.86 -9.72
N ASP A 34 -3.45 5.16 -8.93
CA ASP A 34 -3.76 4.83 -7.55
C ASP A 34 -3.10 5.78 -6.53
N ALA A 35 -3.79 6.01 -5.40
CA ALA A 35 -3.32 6.92 -4.36
C ALA A 35 -2.05 6.41 -3.66
N PHE A 36 -1.80 5.11 -3.68
CA PHE A 36 -0.62 4.49 -3.08
C PHE A 36 0.66 4.88 -3.85
N SER A 37 0.67 4.65 -5.16
CA SER A 37 1.78 5.00 -6.04
C SER A 37 2.05 6.50 -6.07
N ARG A 38 0.99 7.33 -6.08
CA ARG A 38 1.13 8.80 -5.96
C ARG A 38 1.85 9.21 -4.69
N ARG A 39 1.45 8.67 -3.53
CA ARG A 39 2.10 8.96 -2.25
C ARG A 39 3.58 8.61 -2.27
N GLY A 40 3.96 7.45 -2.81
CA GLY A 40 5.36 7.05 -2.91
C GLY A 40 6.20 8.01 -3.74
N VAL A 41 5.69 8.42 -4.91
CA VAL A 41 6.38 9.40 -5.77
C VAL A 41 6.45 10.78 -5.11
N THR A 42 5.40 11.20 -4.40
CA THR A 42 5.41 12.46 -3.64
C THR A 42 6.47 12.44 -2.53
N MET A 43 6.55 11.35 -1.74
CA MET A 43 7.57 11.22 -0.70
C MET A 43 8.98 11.29 -1.27
N LEU A 44 9.23 10.58 -2.37
CA LEU A 44 10.50 10.64 -3.10
C LEU A 44 10.83 12.08 -3.55
N GLY A 45 9.85 12.79 -4.12
CA GLY A 45 10.04 14.17 -4.60
C GLY A 45 10.24 15.21 -3.50
N LEU A 46 9.75 14.93 -2.28
CA LEU A 46 10.00 15.72 -1.08
C LEU A 46 11.37 15.44 -0.44
N GLY A 47 12.09 14.42 -0.93
CA GLY A 47 13.40 14.03 -0.40
C GLY A 47 13.33 13.13 0.84
N ALA A 48 12.24 12.38 1.02
CA ALA A 48 12.16 11.36 2.07
C ALA A 48 13.25 10.29 1.86
N GLU A 49 13.76 9.74 2.96
CA GLU A 49 14.78 8.70 2.88
C GLU A 49 14.18 7.38 2.35
N PRO A 50 14.99 6.52 1.71
CA PRO A 50 14.51 5.25 1.18
C PRO A 50 13.87 4.35 2.25
N ASP A 51 14.32 4.45 3.50
CA ASP A 51 13.80 3.64 4.60
C ASP A 51 12.42 4.14 5.05
N ASP A 52 12.24 5.47 5.19
CA ASP A 52 10.94 6.07 5.48
C ASP A 52 9.88 5.72 4.41
N ILE A 53 10.28 5.74 3.14
CA ILE A 53 9.38 5.38 2.02
C ILE A 53 8.98 3.91 2.13
N ARG A 54 9.92 3.02 2.43
CA ARG A 54 9.64 1.58 2.58
C ARG A 54 8.75 1.32 3.79
N ASP A 55 9.00 1.96 4.91
CA ASP A 55 8.25 1.75 6.13
C ASP A 55 6.81 2.25 5.96
N PHE A 56 6.64 3.48 5.47
CA PHE A 56 5.32 4.06 5.29
C PHE A 56 4.49 3.33 4.22
N LEU A 57 5.06 3.09 3.04
CA LEU A 57 4.35 2.35 1.99
C LEU A 57 4.17 0.88 2.36
N GLY A 58 5.12 0.27 3.04
CA GLY A 58 5.03 -1.11 3.52
C GLY A 58 3.84 -1.30 4.45
N VAL A 59 3.69 -0.41 5.44
CA VAL A 59 2.53 -0.42 6.36
C VAL A 59 1.23 -0.21 5.59
N THR A 60 1.19 0.76 4.67
CA THR A 60 -0.01 1.04 3.86
C THR A 60 -0.41 -0.15 2.99
N ALA A 61 0.56 -0.78 2.31
CA ALA A 61 0.33 -1.94 1.46
C ALA A 61 -0.15 -3.16 2.28
N ALA A 62 0.46 -3.40 3.45
CA ALA A 62 0.04 -4.47 4.34
C ALA A 62 -1.40 -4.28 4.83
N ARG A 63 -1.78 -3.04 5.15
CA ARG A 63 -3.16 -2.71 5.54
C ARG A 63 -4.16 -2.95 4.39
N GLU A 64 -3.84 -2.48 3.19
CA GLU A 64 -4.70 -2.71 2.01
C GLU A 64 -4.83 -4.21 1.67
N ALA A 65 -3.72 -4.96 1.74
CA ALA A 65 -3.71 -6.40 1.52
C ALA A 65 -4.60 -7.13 2.54
N ARG A 66 -4.56 -6.72 3.81
CA ARG A 66 -5.44 -7.30 4.83
C ARG A 66 -6.91 -7.03 4.60
N VAL A 67 -7.27 -5.81 4.22
CA VAL A 67 -8.68 -5.51 3.89
C VAL A 67 -9.15 -6.40 2.74
N LYS A 68 -8.32 -6.57 1.70
CA LYS A 68 -8.62 -7.50 0.60
C LYS A 68 -8.74 -8.95 1.09
N GLN A 69 -7.85 -9.39 1.98
CA GLN A 69 -7.94 -10.71 2.59
C GLN A 69 -9.23 -10.91 3.39
N MET A 70 -9.64 -9.92 4.20
CA MET A 70 -10.89 -9.98 4.94
C MET A 70 -12.10 -10.12 4.01
N VAL A 71 -12.09 -9.43 2.87
CA VAL A 71 -13.15 -9.56 1.86
C VAL A 71 -13.15 -10.97 1.26
N ILE A 72 -11.98 -11.50 0.89
CA ILE A 72 -11.86 -12.86 0.35
C ILE A 72 -12.39 -13.91 1.33
N GLU A 73 -11.92 -13.85 2.57
CA GLU A 73 -12.33 -14.76 3.64
C GLU A 73 -13.82 -14.61 3.98
N GLY A 74 -14.30 -13.37 4.03
CA GLY A 74 -15.70 -13.05 4.26
C GLY A 74 -16.61 -13.68 3.22
N LEU A 75 -16.27 -13.49 1.93
CA LEU A 75 -17.04 -14.04 0.82
C LEU A 75 -16.97 -15.58 0.77
N ALA A 76 -15.79 -16.16 1.03
CA ALA A 76 -15.62 -17.61 1.08
C ALA A 76 -16.48 -18.24 2.19
N GLY A 77 -16.43 -17.68 3.40
CA GLY A 77 -17.22 -18.18 4.52
C GLY A 77 -18.73 -18.08 4.31
N ILE A 78 -19.20 -17.01 3.66
CA ILE A 78 -20.60 -16.90 3.25
C ILE A 78 -20.97 -18.01 2.26
N ALA A 79 -20.10 -18.30 1.27
CA ALA A 79 -20.34 -19.34 0.28
C ALA A 79 -20.38 -20.74 0.91
N ASP A 80 -19.57 -20.99 1.94
CA ASP A 80 -19.52 -22.26 2.67
C ASP A 80 -20.64 -22.41 3.72
N GLY A 81 -21.47 -21.38 3.91
CA GLY A 81 -22.55 -21.38 4.89
C GLY A 81 -22.05 -21.31 6.35
N GLU A 82 -20.90 -20.68 6.59
CA GLU A 82 -20.38 -20.48 7.94
C GLU A 82 -21.35 -19.67 8.81
N ASN A 83 -21.38 -20.00 10.11
CA ASN A 83 -22.12 -19.23 11.09
C ASN A 83 -21.58 -17.78 11.17
N PRO A 84 -22.44 -16.75 11.09
CA PRO A 84 -22.05 -15.35 11.20
C PRO A 84 -21.18 -15.02 12.42
N GLU A 85 -21.41 -15.64 13.58
CA GLU A 85 -20.63 -15.41 14.80
C GLU A 85 -19.18 -15.91 14.64
N VAL A 86 -19.01 -17.05 13.98
CA VAL A 86 -17.68 -17.65 13.72
C VAL A 86 -16.94 -16.85 12.66
N LEU A 87 -17.65 -16.45 11.59
CA LEU A 87 -17.08 -15.61 10.54
C LEU A 87 -16.62 -14.25 11.10
N GLU A 88 -17.42 -13.62 11.95
CA GLU A 88 -17.07 -12.37 12.63
C GLU A 88 -15.82 -12.53 13.50
N ALA A 89 -15.73 -13.61 14.29
CA ALA A 89 -14.56 -13.89 15.11
C ALA A 89 -13.29 -14.03 14.25
N ARG A 90 -13.35 -14.76 13.13
CA ARG A 90 -12.21 -14.91 12.21
C ARG A 90 -11.81 -13.58 11.57
N LEU A 91 -12.77 -12.79 11.09
CA LEU A 91 -12.50 -11.48 10.50
C LEU A 91 -11.88 -10.50 11.51
N ARG A 92 -12.32 -10.53 12.77
CA ARG A 92 -11.71 -9.74 13.86
C ARG A 92 -10.25 -10.13 14.12
N LEU A 93 -9.91 -11.40 14.04
CA LEU A 93 -8.51 -11.85 14.19
C LEU A 93 -7.62 -11.30 13.07
N ILE A 94 -8.11 -11.31 11.83
CA ILE A 94 -7.40 -10.77 10.66
C ILE A 94 -7.22 -9.24 10.80
N ALA A 95 -8.24 -8.54 11.34
CA ALA A 95 -8.16 -7.12 11.64
C ALA A 95 -7.20 -6.79 12.80
N GLY A 96 -7.26 -7.55 13.89
CA GLY A 96 -6.59 -7.29 15.17
C GLY A 96 -5.07 -7.45 15.16
N LEU A 97 -4.51 -8.21 14.21
CA LEU A 97 -3.05 -8.28 14.01
C LEU A 97 -2.43 -6.94 13.56
N GLY A 98 -3.24 -5.89 13.33
CA GLY A 98 -2.79 -4.59 12.79
C GLY A 98 -2.61 -3.55 13.86
N GLU A 99 -3.49 -3.56 14.86
CA GLU A 99 -3.44 -2.63 15.99
C GLU A 99 -2.24 -2.85 16.90
N ALA A 100 -1.63 -4.04 16.88
CA ALA A 100 -0.39 -4.33 17.58
C ALA A 100 0.82 -3.63 16.92
N CYS A 101 0.84 -3.57 15.58
CA CYS A 101 1.92 -2.93 14.83
C CYS A 101 1.78 -1.39 14.81
N ASP A 102 0.54 -0.89 14.71
CA ASP A 102 0.22 0.55 14.67
C ASP A 102 0.42 1.24 16.04
N ARG A 103 0.39 0.47 17.15
CA ARG A 103 0.76 0.97 18.49
C ARG A 103 2.27 1.10 18.69
N LEU A 104 3.08 0.30 17.99
CA LEU A 104 4.53 0.33 18.10
C LEU A 104 5.15 1.49 17.29
N SER A 105 4.55 1.88 16.16
CA SER A 105 5.00 3.02 15.35
C SER A 105 4.71 4.40 15.97
N LYS A 106 3.70 4.51 16.84
CA LYS A 106 3.37 5.77 17.55
C LYS A 106 4.12 5.96 18.88
N GLN A 107 5.06 5.08 19.20
CA GLN A 107 5.87 5.14 20.44
C GLN A 107 7.35 5.47 20.19
N SER A 108 7.77 5.73 18.95
CA SER A 108 9.15 6.15 18.61
C SER A 108 9.21 7.59 18.16
#